data_AF-A0A6I6HI15-F1
#
_entry.id   AF-A0A6I6HI15-F1
#
_cell.length_a   1.000
_cell.length_b   1.000
_cell.length_c   1.000
_cell.angle_alpha   90.00
_cell.angle_beta   90.00
_cell.angle_gamma   90.00
#
_symmetry.space_group_name_H-M   'P 1'
#
loop_
_entity.id
_entity.type
_entity.pdbx_description
1 polymer ?
#
loop_
_entity_poly.entity_id
_entity_poly.type
_entity_poly.pdbx_seq_one_letter_code
_entity_poly.pdbx_strand_id
1 'polypeptide(L)'
;MLKHNYDRSFIAHVACTTPGYEGYLDCAKLAIKNGQAARVADDWMIVTSILGRKPHYFWFRCLFDESIGRPYYDIQSWSRRTGRDFNSKNRHLDCSYNGFPGLYAESPEDQRLWKVMTLQDGSFASMTSIVEVGQKIEARIRTRSNCELQAVDRQRVGDHWFASAATSGGQVLDLCLEITHIGEELLDDH
;
A
#
# COMPACT_ATOMS: atom_id res chain seq x y z
N MET A 1 20.92 -12.45 -3.74
CA MET A 1 19.72 -13.16 -4.24
C MET A 1 18.61 -12.88 -3.26
N LEU A 2 17.47 -12.39 -3.73
CA LEU A 2 16.33 -12.13 -2.86
C LEU A 2 15.68 -13.45 -2.45
N LYS A 3 15.36 -13.59 -1.16
CA LYS A 3 14.64 -14.75 -0.62
C LYS A 3 13.37 -14.28 0.06
N HIS A 4 12.27 -14.98 -0.21
CA HIS A 4 11.02 -14.72 0.50
C HIS A 4 11.20 -15.01 1.99
N ASN A 5 10.84 -14.05 2.82
CA ASN A 5 10.85 -14.17 4.28
C ASN A 5 9.41 -14.07 4.80
N TYR A 6 8.87 -15.19 5.27
CA TYR A 6 7.50 -15.26 5.78
C TYR A 6 7.33 -14.46 7.07
N ASP A 7 8.26 -14.58 8.01
CA ASP A 7 8.18 -13.90 9.33
C ASP A 7 8.20 -12.37 9.22
N ARG A 8 8.70 -11.85 8.10
CA ARG A 8 8.75 -10.41 7.77
C ARG A 8 7.71 -9.97 6.76
N SER A 9 6.95 -10.92 6.22
CA SER A 9 5.77 -10.61 5.42
C SER A 9 4.60 -10.32 6.35
N PHE A 10 3.68 -9.45 5.94
CA PHE A 10 2.52 -9.11 6.78
C PHE A 10 1.41 -8.50 5.95
N ILE A 11 0.20 -8.49 6.51
CA ILE A 11 -0.97 -7.84 5.92
C ILE A 11 -1.32 -6.64 6.78
N ALA A 12 -1.53 -5.48 6.15
CA ALA A 12 -1.85 -4.24 6.87
C ALA A 12 -2.94 -3.41 6.18
N HIS A 13 -3.67 -2.64 6.99
CA HIS A 13 -4.29 -1.42 6.49
C HIS A 13 -3.25 -0.30 6.47
N VAL A 14 -3.39 0.62 5.52
CA VAL A 14 -2.47 1.76 5.41
C VAL A 14 -3.25 3.05 5.52
N ALA A 15 -3.17 3.68 6.69
CA ALA A 15 -3.71 5.02 6.90
C ALA A 15 -2.68 6.06 6.44
N CYS A 16 -3.16 7.16 5.86
CA CYS A 16 -2.37 8.35 5.61
C CYS A 16 -2.57 9.33 6.77
N THR A 17 -1.46 9.78 7.35
CA THR A 17 -1.42 10.71 8.48
C THR A 17 -0.87 12.09 8.08
N THR A 18 -0.52 12.29 6.81
CA THR A 18 -0.07 13.58 6.30
C THR A 18 -1.15 14.65 6.45
N PRO A 19 -0.83 15.82 7.04
CA PRO A 19 -1.77 16.92 7.17
C PRO A 19 -2.43 17.34 5.86
N GLY A 20 -3.77 17.38 5.84
CA GLY A 20 -4.59 17.72 4.66
C GLY A 20 -4.85 16.54 3.70
N TYR A 21 -4.24 15.39 3.96
CA TYR A 21 -4.41 14.14 3.22
C TYR A 21 -4.79 12.97 4.14
N GLU A 22 -5.34 13.25 5.32
CA GLU A 22 -5.72 12.23 6.29
C GLU A 22 -6.80 11.30 5.72
N GLY A 23 -6.51 10.00 5.70
CA GLY A 23 -7.33 9.03 4.99
C GLY A 23 -6.68 7.67 4.94
N TYR A 24 -6.95 6.91 3.87
CA TYR A 24 -6.44 5.55 3.70
C TYR A 24 -5.99 5.33 2.26
N LEU A 25 -4.94 4.52 2.10
CA LEU A 25 -4.59 4.00 0.78
C LEU A 25 -5.62 2.95 0.36
N ASP A 26 -5.97 2.99 -0.92
CA ASP A 26 -6.88 2.05 -1.57
C ASP A 26 -6.46 1.86 -3.03
N CYS A 27 -6.91 0.77 -3.64
CA CYS A 27 -6.88 0.61 -5.09
C CYS A 27 -8.31 0.72 -5.60
N ALA A 28 -8.73 1.95 -5.85
CA ALA A 28 -10.09 2.34 -6.13
C ALA A 28 -10.13 3.71 -6.80
N LYS A 29 -11.31 4.10 -7.28
CA LYS A 29 -11.66 5.50 -7.52
C LYS A 29 -12.88 5.88 -6.71
N LEU A 30 -13.10 7.18 -6.55
CA LEU A 30 -14.36 7.68 -6.04
C LEU A 30 -15.31 8.07 -7.16
N ALA A 31 -16.58 7.72 -7.00
CA ALA A 31 -17.66 8.14 -7.88
C ALA A 31 -18.93 8.44 -7.07
N ILE A 32 -19.83 9.24 -7.64
CA ILE A 32 -21.17 9.43 -7.06
C ILE A 32 -22.03 8.23 -7.46
N LYS A 33 -22.57 7.52 -6.45
CA LYS A 33 -23.55 6.45 -6.60
C LYS A 33 -24.75 6.74 -5.71
N ASN A 34 -25.95 6.72 -6.27
CA ASN A 34 -27.19 7.02 -5.54
C ASN A 34 -27.13 8.34 -4.76
N GLY A 35 -26.51 9.37 -5.34
CA GLY A 35 -26.37 10.69 -4.72
C GLY A 35 -25.29 10.80 -3.64
N GLN A 36 -24.56 9.73 -3.34
CA GLN A 36 -23.50 9.72 -2.32
C GLN A 36 -22.15 9.33 -2.94
N ALA A 37 -21.06 9.86 -2.38
CA ALA A 37 -19.73 9.43 -2.78
C ALA A 37 -19.50 7.98 -2.35
N ALA A 38 -18.98 7.16 -3.26
CA ALA A 38 -18.74 5.76 -3.03
C ALA A 38 -17.41 5.34 -3.65
N ARG A 39 -16.74 4.39 -2.98
CA ARG A 39 -15.57 3.69 -3.53
C ARG A 39 -16.01 2.75 -4.65
N VAL A 40 -15.30 2.77 -5.76
CA VAL A 40 -15.45 1.84 -6.88
C VAL A 40 -14.11 1.19 -7.12
N ALA A 41 -14.08 -0.14 -7.18
CA ALA A 41 -12.85 -0.87 -7.48
C ALA A 41 -12.19 -0.34 -8.77
N ASP A 42 -10.89 -0.12 -8.71
CA ASP A 42 -10.06 0.38 -9.81
C ASP A 42 -8.62 -0.13 -9.59
N ASP A 43 -7.81 -0.15 -10.63
CA ASP A 43 -6.46 -0.73 -10.56
C ASP A 43 -5.42 0.24 -9.99
N TRP A 44 -5.75 1.53 -9.93
CA TRP A 44 -4.84 2.58 -9.50
C TRP A 44 -4.87 2.81 -8.00
N MET A 45 -3.70 3.02 -7.41
CA MET A 45 -3.58 3.38 -6.00
C MET A 45 -3.98 4.85 -5.81
N ILE A 46 -4.81 5.09 -4.80
CA ILE A 46 -5.24 6.41 -4.35
C ILE A 46 -5.07 6.53 -2.85
N VAL A 47 -5.09 7.76 -2.35
CA VAL A 47 -5.43 8.06 -0.95
C VAL A 47 -6.81 8.70 -0.93
N THR A 48 -7.67 8.30 0.01
CA THR A 48 -9.05 8.81 0.10
C THR A 48 -9.51 9.01 1.53
N SER A 49 -10.42 9.99 1.72
CA SER A 49 -11.13 10.17 2.98
C SER A 49 -12.30 9.21 3.20
N ILE A 50 -12.69 8.40 2.22
CA ILE A 50 -13.75 7.41 2.41
C ILE A 50 -13.20 6.19 3.14
N LEU A 51 -13.50 6.11 4.43
CA LEU A 51 -13.56 4.87 5.17
C LEU A 51 -14.81 4.09 4.74
N GLY A 52 -14.67 3.13 3.83
CA GLY A 52 -15.77 2.16 3.68
C GLY A 52 -15.83 1.22 4.89
N ARG A 53 -16.75 0.24 4.86
CA ARG A 53 -16.95 -0.70 5.99
C ARG A 53 -15.68 -1.36 6.52
N LYS A 54 -14.71 -1.60 5.64
CA LYS A 54 -13.34 -1.99 5.97
C LYS A 54 -12.37 -1.23 5.04
N PRO A 55 -11.20 -0.79 5.54
CA PRO A 55 -10.13 -0.28 4.70
C PRO A 55 -9.65 -1.35 3.72
N HIS A 56 -8.93 -0.93 2.68
CA HIS A 56 -8.24 -1.87 1.80
C HIS A 56 -7.07 -2.51 2.57
N TYR A 57 -6.89 -3.81 2.39
CA TYR A 57 -5.75 -4.54 2.96
C TYR A 57 -4.69 -4.70 1.89
N PHE A 58 -3.44 -4.47 2.27
CA PHE A 58 -2.30 -4.77 1.42
C PHE A 58 -1.48 -5.89 2.05
N TRP A 59 -1.08 -6.87 1.24
CA TRP A 59 -0.08 -7.85 1.64
C TRP A 59 1.30 -7.33 1.25
N PHE A 60 2.16 -7.15 2.23
CA PHE A 60 3.55 -6.76 2.07
C PHE A 60 4.39 -8.03 2.07
N ARG A 61 4.52 -8.67 0.91
CA ARG A 61 5.33 -9.89 0.76
C ARG A 61 6.82 -9.52 0.79
N CYS A 62 7.51 -9.87 1.88
CA CYS A 62 8.91 -9.53 2.08
C CYS A 62 9.85 -10.43 1.29
N LEU A 63 10.64 -9.84 0.40
CA LEU A 63 11.81 -10.43 -0.23
C LEU A 63 13.08 -9.83 0.38
N PHE A 64 13.78 -10.63 1.19
CA PHE A 64 14.96 -10.22 1.94
C PHE A 64 16.24 -10.40 1.12
N ASP A 65 17.04 -9.35 1.04
CA ASP A 65 18.39 -9.40 0.48
C ASP A 65 19.41 -9.67 1.59
N GLU A 66 19.80 -10.94 1.73
CA GLU A 66 20.78 -11.37 2.73
C GLU A 66 22.16 -10.70 2.53
N SER A 67 22.51 -10.30 1.31
CA SER A 67 23.84 -9.75 1.02
C SER A 67 24.07 -8.36 1.62
N ILE A 68 22.98 -7.60 1.82
CA ILE A 68 23.01 -6.24 2.37
C ILE A 68 22.13 -6.10 3.62
N GLY A 69 21.48 -7.18 4.05
CA GLY A 69 20.61 -7.22 5.22
C GLY A 69 19.37 -6.34 5.11
N ARG A 70 18.77 -6.21 3.92
CA ARG A 70 17.62 -5.31 3.68
C ARG A 70 16.42 -6.02 3.07
N PRO A 71 15.20 -5.75 3.56
CA PRO A 71 13.99 -6.23 2.91
C PRO A 71 13.52 -5.30 1.79
N TYR A 72 12.90 -5.93 0.80
CA TYR A 72 12.10 -5.32 -0.24
C TYR A 72 10.73 -5.98 -0.23
N TYR A 73 9.71 -5.30 -0.75
CA TYR A 73 8.33 -5.77 -0.67
C TYR A 73 7.69 -5.82 -2.05
N ASP A 74 7.11 -6.97 -2.38
CA ASP A 74 6.05 -7.07 -3.38
C ASP A 74 4.75 -6.74 -2.65
N ILE A 75 4.26 -5.51 -2.84
CA ILE A 75 3.03 -5.03 -2.21
C ILE A 75 1.86 -5.48 -3.07
N GLN A 76 0.89 -6.18 -2.48
CA GLN A 76 -0.23 -6.75 -3.21
C GLN A 76 -1.57 -6.29 -2.63
N SER A 77 -2.60 -6.15 -3.46
CA SER A 77 -3.98 -6.07 -2.98
C SER A 77 -4.35 -7.36 -2.26
N TRP A 78 -4.95 -7.23 -1.08
CA TRP A 78 -5.31 -8.34 -0.18
C TRP A 78 -6.74 -8.20 0.38
N SER A 79 -7.69 -7.80 -0.45
CA SER A 79 -9.10 -7.67 -0.09
C SER A 79 -9.98 -8.76 -0.70
N ARG A 80 -10.09 -9.92 -0.02
CA ARG A 80 -11.04 -11.00 -0.37
C ARG A 80 -12.51 -10.57 -0.44
N ARG A 81 -12.89 -9.37 0.05
CA ARG A 81 -14.29 -8.93 0.24
C ARG A 81 -14.70 -7.64 -0.48
N THR A 82 -13.83 -6.93 -1.19
CA THR A 82 -14.23 -5.76 -2.02
C THR A 82 -14.71 -6.14 -3.42
N GLY A 83 -14.94 -7.44 -3.68
CA GLY A 83 -15.44 -7.96 -4.96
C GLY A 83 -14.39 -8.05 -6.07
N ARG A 84 -13.21 -7.45 -5.88
CA ARG A 84 -12.09 -7.49 -6.83
C ARG A 84 -11.29 -8.79 -6.75
N ASP A 85 -10.85 -9.20 -5.57
CA ASP A 85 -9.73 -10.17 -5.46
C ASP A 85 -10.13 -11.63 -5.65
N PHE A 86 -11.43 -11.92 -5.75
CA PHE A 86 -11.88 -13.26 -6.14
C PHE A 86 -11.69 -13.53 -7.64
N ASN A 87 -11.71 -12.49 -8.48
CA ASN A 87 -11.75 -12.64 -9.95
C ASN A 87 -10.64 -11.86 -10.69
N SER A 88 -9.98 -10.89 -10.05
CA SER A 88 -8.91 -10.12 -10.66
C SER A 88 -7.57 -10.84 -10.52
N LYS A 89 -6.86 -11.01 -11.64
CA LYS A 89 -5.45 -11.42 -11.61
C LYS A 89 -4.52 -10.27 -11.25
N ASN A 90 -4.96 -9.01 -11.44
CA ASN A 90 -4.21 -7.81 -11.12
C ASN A 90 -4.17 -7.62 -9.60
N ARG A 91 -3.03 -7.95 -8.99
CA ARG A 91 -2.82 -7.86 -7.54
C ARG A 91 -1.50 -7.21 -7.16
N HIS A 92 -0.48 -7.27 -8.02
CA HIS A 92 0.86 -6.81 -7.69
C HIS A 92 1.02 -5.33 -7.97
N LEU A 93 1.44 -4.55 -6.98
CA LEU A 93 1.66 -3.12 -7.12
C LEU A 93 2.98 -2.85 -7.87
N ASP A 94 2.89 -2.14 -8.97
CA ASP A 94 4.04 -1.63 -9.73
C ASP A 94 3.76 -0.19 -10.19
N CYS A 95 4.79 0.53 -10.62
CA CYS A 95 4.66 1.85 -11.21
C CYS A 95 4.45 1.76 -12.72
N SER A 96 3.49 2.53 -13.22
CA SER A 96 3.45 2.88 -14.64
C SER A 96 4.68 3.70 -15.06
N TYR A 97 4.90 3.86 -16.37
CA TYR A 97 5.98 4.69 -16.91
C TYR A 97 5.95 6.14 -16.37
N ASN A 98 4.76 6.65 -16.04
CA ASN A 98 4.55 7.99 -15.50
C ASN A 98 4.62 8.06 -13.97
N GLY A 99 5.04 6.99 -13.29
CA GLY A 99 5.22 6.98 -11.84
C GLY A 99 3.93 6.86 -11.02
N PHE A 100 2.80 6.49 -11.64
CA PHE A 100 1.56 6.19 -10.93
C PHE A 100 1.51 4.71 -10.57
N PRO A 101 1.39 4.34 -9.27
CA PRO A 101 1.28 2.96 -8.84
C PRO A 101 -0.09 2.38 -9.18
N GLY A 102 -0.09 1.19 -9.77
CA GLY A 102 -1.29 0.43 -10.08
C GLY A 102 -1.06 -1.06 -9.90
N LEU A 103 -2.12 -1.86 -9.98
CA LEU A 103 -2.02 -3.31 -9.86
C LEU A 103 -1.89 -3.99 -11.21
N TYR A 104 -1.02 -4.98 -11.26
CA TYR A 104 -0.70 -5.77 -12.45
C TYR A 104 -0.77 -7.27 -12.12
N ALA A 105 -0.93 -8.07 -13.18
CA ALA A 105 -1.06 -9.52 -13.05
C ALA A 105 0.27 -10.23 -12.77
N GLU A 106 1.36 -9.69 -13.30
CA GLU A 106 2.69 -10.27 -13.16
C GLU A 106 3.35 -9.75 -11.89
N SER A 107 4.06 -10.65 -11.19
CA SER A 107 4.91 -10.25 -10.08
C SER A 107 5.97 -9.26 -10.55
N PRO A 108 6.26 -8.20 -9.79
CA PRO A 108 7.27 -7.22 -10.16
C PRO A 108 8.64 -7.89 -10.20
N GLU A 109 9.44 -7.50 -11.19
CA GLU A 109 10.86 -7.81 -11.19
C GLU A 109 11.56 -7.14 -9.99
N ASP A 110 12.69 -7.70 -9.55
CA ASP A 110 13.44 -7.27 -8.38
C ASP A 110 13.62 -5.75 -8.29
N GLN A 111 13.99 -5.09 -9.39
CA GLN A 111 14.24 -3.65 -9.49
C GLN A 111 13.00 -2.79 -9.26
N ARG A 112 11.80 -3.37 -9.29
CA ARG A 112 10.51 -2.68 -9.12
C ARG A 112 9.86 -2.92 -7.77
N LEU A 113 10.49 -3.73 -6.91
CA LEU A 113 10.02 -3.94 -5.54
C LEU A 113 10.02 -2.63 -4.74
N TRP A 114 9.22 -2.62 -3.69
CA TRP A 114 9.01 -1.47 -2.82
C TRP A 114 9.89 -1.55 -1.57
N LYS A 115 10.11 -0.40 -0.94
CA LYS A 115 10.75 -0.27 0.37
C LYS A 115 9.72 0.30 1.34
N VAL A 116 9.62 -0.31 2.51
CA VAL A 116 8.96 0.31 3.66
C VAL A 116 10.05 0.94 4.51
N MET A 117 9.92 2.24 4.75
CA MET A 117 10.84 3.02 5.57
C MET A 117 10.12 3.37 6.87
N THR A 118 10.69 3.07 8.02
CA THR A 118 10.10 3.38 9.34
C THR A 118 10.90 4.44 10.06
N LEU A 119 10.26 5.19 10.94
CA LEU A 119 10.94 6.17 11.79
C LEU A 119 11.84 5.44 12.80
N GLN A 120 13.14 5.71 12.74
CA GLN A 120 14.18 5.19 13.62
C GLN A 120 15.10 6.35 14.00
N ASP A 121 15.22 6.63 15.30
CA ASP A 121 16.07 7.71 15.84
C ASP A 121 15.85 9.07 15.15
N GLY A 122 14.58 9.39 14.83
CA GLY A 122 14.19 10.64 14.19
C GLY A 122 14.39 10.70 12.67
N SER A 123 14.77 9.59 12.03
CA SER A 123 14.96 9.51 10.59
C SER A 123 14.27 8.29 9.97
N PHE A 124 13.84 8.37 8.71
CA PHE A 124 13.23 7.24 8.01
C PHE A 124 14.31 6.31 7.43
N ALA A 125 14.40 5.09 7.98
CA ALA A 125 15.32 4.03 7.56
C ALA A 125 14.55 2.78 7.12
N SER A 126 15.19 1.89 6.35
CA SER A 126 14.51 0.68 5.88
C SER A 126 14.02 -0.17 7.05
N MET A 127 12.79 -0.64 6.97
CA MET A 127 12.19 -1.47 8.02
C MET A 127 12.90 -2.82 8.08
N THR A 128 13.75 -3.04 9.07
CA THR A 128 14.47 -4.31 9.29
C THR A 128 13.95 -5.09 10.49
N SER A 129 12.93 -4.58 11.18
CA SER A 129 12.31 -5.25 12.33
C SER A 129 11.33 -6.33 11.87
N ILE A 130 11.14 -7.35 12.72
CA ILE A 130 9.98 -8.23 12.64
C ILE A 130 8.80 -7.48 13.25
N VAL A 131 7.61 -7.66 12.67
CA VAL A 131 6.39 -6.96 13.10
C VAL A 131 5.44 -7.92 13.80
N GLU A 132 4.52 -7.39 14.59
CA GLU A 132 3.53 -8.18 15.34
C GLU A 132 2.09 -7.77 14.96
N VAL A 133 1.14 -8.69 15.11
CA VAL A 133 -0.29 -8.40 14.90
C VAL A 133 -0.76 -7.30 15.87
N GLY A 134 -1.50 -6.33 15.34
CA GLY A 134 -1.99 -5.18 16.10
C GLY A 134 -0.98 -4.03 16.23
N GLN A 135 0.26 -4.23 15.80
CA GLN A 135 1.26 -3.17 15.78
C GLN A 135 0.86 -2.06 14.81
N LYS A 136 1.10 -0.81 15.22
CA LYS A 136 1.00 0.37 14.36
C LYS A 136 2.39 0.91 14.08
N ILE A 137 2.72 1.10 12.81
CA ILE A 137 4.06 1.47 12.38
C ILE A 137 3.98 2.75 11.55
N GLU A 138 4.64 3.81 12.03
CA GLU A 138 4.87 5.01 11.24
C GLU A 138 5.86 4.70 10.11
N ALA A 139 5.44 4.95 8.88
CA ALA A 139 6.22 4.61 7.72
C ALA A 139 6.07 5.58 6.54
N ARG A 140 6.99 5.44 5.60
CA ARG A 140 6.89 5.91 4.23
C ARG A 140 7.15 4.75 3.29
N ILE A 141 6.48 4.76 2.14
CA ILE A 141 6.72 3.78 1.08
C ILE A 141 7.58 4.44 0.01
N ARG A 142 8.59 3.73 -0.49
CA ARG A 142 9.45 4.18 -1.57
C ARG A 142 9.59 3.12 -2.64
N THR A 143 9.83 3.53 -3.88
CA THR A 143 10.34 2.62 -4.91
C THR A 143 11.73 2.12 -4.54
N ARG A 144 12.20 1.03 -5.17
CA ARG A 144 13.59 0.58 -5.01
C ARG A 144 14.62 1.67 -5.37
N SER A 145 14.29 2.53 -6.33
CA SER A 145 15.10 3.70 -6.72
C SER A 145 14.99 4.91 -5.77
N ASN A 146 14.34 4.77 -4.63
CA ASN A 146 14.16 5.78 -3.57
C ASN A 146 13.22 6.94 -3.89
N CYS A 147 12.32 6.81 -4.86
CA CYS A 147 11.24 7.78 -5.05
C CYS A 147 10.18 7.55 -3.96
N GLU A 148 9.83 8.59 -3.21
CA GLU A 148 8.79 8.51 -2.17
C GLU A 148 7.39 8.48 -2.77
N LEU A 149 6.50 7.69 -2.17
CA LEU A 149 5.08 7.72 -2.48
C LEU A 149 4.50 9.07 -2.08
N GLN A 150 3.78 9.68 -3.01
CA GLN A 150 3.23 11.02 -2.93
C GLN A 150 1.75 11.00 -3.29
N ALA A 151 1.00 11.98 -2.81
CA ALA A 151 -0.34 12.30 -3.31
C ALA A 151 -0.30 13.49 -4.27
N VAL A 152 -0.97 13.33 -5.40
CA VAL A 152 -1.15 14.36 -6.43
C VAL A 152 -2.62 14.53 -6.77
N ASP A 153 -2.97 15.67 -7.36
CA ASP A 153 -4.29 15.93 -7.95
C ASP A 153 -5.46 15.61 -7.01
N ARG A 154 -5.45 16.21 -5.82
CA ARG A 154 -6.54 16.04 -4.85
C ARG A 154 -7.86 16.56 -5.42
N GLN A 155 -8.83 15.67 -5.57
CA GLN A 155 -10.15 15.94 -6.15
C GLN A 155 -11.26 15.72 -5.12
N ARG A 156 -12.30 16.54 -5.20
CA ARG A 156 -13.51 16.41 -4.38
C ARG A 156 -14.56 15.58 -5.11
N VAL A 157 -15.18 14.63 -4.42
CA VAL A 157 -16.30 13.82 -4.91
C VAL A 157 -17.37 13.80 -3.81
N GLY A 158 -18.45 14.54 -4.01
CA GLY A 158 -19.46 14.78 -2.97
C GLY A 158 -18.84 15.54 -1.79
N ASP A 159 -19.01 15.00 -0.59
CA ASP A 159 -18.42 15.50 0.67
C ASP A 159 -17.06 14.85 0.99
N HIS A 160 -16.57 14.00 0.11
CA HIS A 160 -15.32 13.28 0.26
C HIS A 160 -14.28 13.73 -0.77
N TRP A 161 -13.08 13.18 -0.65
CA TRP A 161 -11.99 13.48 -1.55
C TRP A 161 -11.14 12.24 -1.80
N PHE A 162 -10.42 12.26 -2.90
CA PHE A 162 -9.29 11.37 -3.15
C PHE A 162 -8.16 12.12 -3.83
N ALA A 163 -6.96 11.56 -3.76
CA ALA A 163 -5.81 12.00 -4.53
C ALA A 163 -5.15 10.75 -5.13
N SER A 164 -4.59 10.88 -6.33
CA SER A 164 -3.85 9.78 -6.95
C SER A 164 -2.53 9.59 -6.20
N ALA A 165 -2.12 8.34 -6.00
CA ALA A 165 -0.77 8.05 -5.56
C ALA A 165 0.20 8.20 -6.75
N ALA A 166 1.38 8.75 -6.51
CA ALA A 166 2.42 8.95 -7.50
C ALA A 166 3.81 8.85 -6.86
N THR A 167 4.86 8.75 -7.67
CA THR A 167 6.26 8.76 -7.18
C THR A 167 6.96 10.11 -7.33
N SER A 168 6.26 11.13 -7.82
CA SER A 168 6.77 12.49 -8.03
C SER A 168 5.64 13.52 -8.18
N GLY A 169 5.99 14.80 -8.05
CA GLY A 169 5.10 15.93 -8.36
C GLY A 169 4.07 16.26 -7.27
N GLY A 170 4.14 15.65 -6.10
CA GLY A 170 3.12 15.76 -5.07
C GLY A 170 3.64 15.88 -3.64
N GLN A 171 2.71 15.74 -2.71
CA GLN A 171 2.98 15.75 -1.28
C GLN A 171 3.42 14.36 -0.84
N VAL A 172 4.60 14.23 -0.24
CA VAL A 172 5.07 12.96 0.35
C VAL A 172 4.09 12.49 1.42
N LEU A 173 3.77 11.19 1.36
CA LEU A 173 2.84 10.54 2.27
C LEU A 173 3.56 9.96 3.48
N ASP A 174 3.18 10.45 4.65
CA ASP A 174 3.41 9.84 5.95
C ASP A 174 2.25 8.89 6.22
N LEU A 175 2.60 7.65 6.55
CA LEU A 175 1.67 6.54 6.62
C LEU A 175 1.73 5.87 7.99
N CYS A 176 0.62 5.26 8.38
CA CYS A 176 0.55 4.34 9.50
C CYS A 176 0.11 2.97 8.99
N LEU A 177 1.00 1.98 9.10
CA LEU A 177 0.73 0.60 8.76
C LEU A 177 0.15 -0.06 10.00
N GLU A 178 -1.12 -0.44 9.94
CA GLU A 178 -1.79 -1.18 11.01
C GLU A 178 -1.72 -2.67 10.66
N ILE A 179 -0.83 -3.40 11.33
CA ILE A 179 -0.55 -4.81 11.05
C ILE A 179 -1.72 -5.66 11.53
N THR A 180 -2.25 -6.49 10.64
CA THR A 180 -3.41 -7.34 10.91
C THR A 180 -3.07 -8.82 10.96
N HIS A 181 -2.09 -9.27 10.19
CA HIS A 181 -1.64 -10.67 10.12
C HIS A 181 -0.15 -10.73 9.75
N ILE A 182 0.52 -11.84 10.08
CA ILE A 182 1.93 -12.11 9.75
C ILE A 182 2.02 -13.18 8.66
N GLY A 183 3.06 -13.12 7.84
CA GLY A 183 3.22 -14.03 6.71
C GLY A 183 2.28 -13.69 5.56
N GLU A 184 1.79 -14.74 4.92
CA GLU A 184 0.68 -14.70 3.96
C GLU A 184 -0.68 -14.90 4.66
N GLU A 185 -0.69 -15.03 5.99
CA GLU A 185 -1.55 -15.98 6.73
C GLU A 185 -2.77 -16.47 5.95
N LEU A 186 -2.63 -17.73 5.52
CA LEU A 186 -3.66 -18.57 4.95
C LEU A 186 -4.93 -18.46 5.79
N LEU A 187 -5.93 -17.73 5.28
CA LEU A 187 -7.32 -18.08 5.55
C LEU A 187 -7.66 -19.31 4.70
N ASP A 188 -6.99 -20.43 4.97
CA ASP A 188 -7.55 -21.77 4.82
C ASP A 188 -7.88 -22.21 6.24
N ASP A 189 -9.10 -21.87 6.67
CA ASP A 189 -10.04 -22.76 7.35
C ASP A 189 -11.13 -21.94 8.05
N HIS A 190 -12.37 -22.13 7.55
CA HIS A 190 -13.71 -21.71 8.03
C HIS A 190 -14.37 -20.48 7.38
#